data_AF-A0A947UNG2-F1
#
_entry.id   AF-A0A947UNG2-F1
#
_cell.length_a   1.000
_cell.length_b   1.000
_cell.length_c   1.000
_cell.angle_alpha   90.00
_cell.angle_beta   90.00
_cell.angle_gamma   90.00
#
_symmetry.space_group_name_H-M   'P 1'
#
loop_
_entity.id
_entity.type
_entity.pdbx_description
1 polymer ?
#
loop_
_entity_poly.entity_id
_entity_poly.type
_entity_poly.pdbx_seq_one_letter_code
_entity_poly.pdbx_strand_id
1 'polypeptide(L)'
;MQARITFEGEHVDMASPDEIAAGIGVASEVFSHHQADPLACAAAQQKLEKNEPLTKDEALLCVVWQTAEDKAFRAVTLNWMVRGDIDIWLAVSPDTQ
;
A
#
# COMPACT_ATOMS: atom_id res chain seq x y z
N MET A 1 16.77 -6.01 3.83
CA MET A 1 15.93 -5.12 4.67
C MET A 1 14.52 -5.66 4.57
N GLN A 2 13.87 -5.96 5.70
CA GLN A 2 12.43 -6.19 5.66
C GLN A 2 11.76 -4.82 5.57
N ALA A 3 10.78 -4.70 4.69
CA ALA A 3 9.95 -3.52 4.59
C ALA A 3 8.75 -3.73 5.52
N ARG A 4 8.48 -2.77 6.40
CA ARG A 4 7.30 -2.81 7.25
C ARG A 4 6.16 -2.14 6.50
N ILE A 5 5.12 -2.92 6.21
CA ILE A 5 3.88 -2.44 5.58
C ILE A 5 2.91 -2.03 6.69
N THR A 6 2.35 -0.84 6.59
CA THR A 6 1.38 -0.25 7.51
C THR A 6 0.28 0.46 6.73
N PHE A 7 -0.69 1.04 7.44
CA PHE A 7 -1.67 1.96 6.88
C PHE A 7 -1.56 3.31 7.58
N GLU A 8 -1.81 4.37 6.84
CA GLU A 8 -1.84 5.76 7.31
C GLU A 8 -3.10 6.47 6.78
N GLY A 9 -3.47 7.60 7.38
CA GLY A 9 -4.65 8.40 7.02
C GLY A 9 -5.54 8.74 8.21
N GLU A 10 -6.45 9.71 8.01
CA GLU A 10 -7.33 10.22 9.08
C GLU A 10 -8.27 9.15 9.67
N HIS A 11 -8.57 8.10 8.89
CA HIS A 11 -9.56 7.09 9.26
C HIS A 11 -8.95 5.74 9.64
N VAL A 12 -7.61 5.63 9.76
CA VAL A 12 -6.96 4.34 10.11
C VAL A 12 -7.44 3.78 11.44
N ASP A 13 -7.67 4.64 12.43
CA ASP A 13 -8.14 4.21 13.76
C ASP A 13 -9.57 3.65 13.76
N MET A 14 -10.30 3.79 12.65
CA MET A 14 -11.61 3.14 12.47
C MET A 14 -11.47 1.66 12.12
N ALA A 15 -10.30 1.23 11.62
CA ALA A 15 -10.03 -0.16 11.30
C ALA A 15 -9.60 -0.95 12.52
N SER A 16 -10.21 -2.12 12.68
CA SER A 16 -9.78 -3.09 13.67
C SER A 16 -8.39 -3.64 13.32
N PRO A 17 -7.62 -4.13 14.31
CA PRO A 17 -6.33 -4.76 14.07
C PRO A 17 -6.40 -5.94 13.07
N ASP A 18 -7.51 -6.68 13.07
CA ASP A 18 -7.71 -7.82 12.15
C ASP A 18 -7.91 -7.36 10.70
N GLU A 19 -8.65 -6.26 10.49
CA GLU A 19 -8.82 -5.64 9.16
C GLU A 19 -7.50 -5.09 8.63
N ILE A 20 -6.73 -4.42 9.49
CA ILE A 20 -5.37 -3.95 9.16
C ILE A 20 -4.45 -5.13 8.82
N ALA A 21 -4.48 -6.21 9.59
CA ALA A 21 -3.68 -7.40 9.32
C ALA A 21 -4.09 -8.07 7.99
N ALA A 22 -5.38 -8.13 7.68
CA ALA A 22 -5.87 -8.63 6.40
C ALA A 22 -5.38 -7.76 5.23
N GLY A 23 -5.44 -6.44 5.37
CA GLY A 23 -4.90 -5.49 4.39
C GLY A 23 -3.40 -5.67 4.14
N ILE A 24 -2.61 -5.76 5.21
CA ILE A 24 -1.15 -5.99 5.12
C ILE A 24 -0.85 -7.33 4.45
N GLY A 25 -1.60 -8.39 4.79
CA GLY A 25 -1.44 -9.71 4.19
C GLY A 25 -1.65 -9.68 2.67
N VAL A 26 -2.75 -9.06 2.23
CA VAL A 26 -3.06 -8.93 0.79
C VAL A 26 -2.03 -8.05 0.06
N ALA A 27 -1.59 -6.93 0.65
CA ALA A 27 -0.53 -6.11 0.06
C ALA A 27 0.78 -6.93 -0.11
N SER A 28 1.16 -7.67 0.93
CA SER A 28 2.35 -8.53 0.94
C SER A 28 2.29 -9.61 -0.15
N GLU A 29 1.12 -10.21 -0.36
CA GLU A 29 0.88 -11.17 -1.44
C GLU A 29 1.05 -10.55 -2.82
N VAL A 30 0.56 -9.33 -3.04
CA VAL A 30 0.73 -8.62 -4.32
C VAL A 30 2.22 -8.37 -4.60
N PHE A 31 2.95 -7.80 -3.64
CA PHE A 31 4.38 -7.57 -3.81
C PHE A 31 5.15 -8.87 -4.07
N SER A 32 4.83 -9.94 -3.33
CA SER A 32 5.45 -11.25 -3.51
C SER A 32 5.13 -11.86 -4.87
N HIS A 33 3.89 -11.78 -5.33
CA HIS A 33 3.44 -12.30 -6.62
C HIS A 33 4.15 -11.63 -7.79
N HIS A 34 4.37 -10.32 -7.70
CA HIS A 34 5.07 -9.53 -8.72
C HIS A 34 6.60 -9.48 -8.53
N GLN A 35 7.14 -10.18 -7.52
CA GLN A 35 8.56 -10.13 -7.15
C GLN A 35 9.08 -8.70 -6.96
N ALA A 36 8.23 -7.81 -6.47
CA ALA A 36 8.52 -6.39 -6.32
C ALA A 36 8.92 -6.07 -4.86
N ASP A 37 9.91 -5.21 -4.70
CA ASP A 37 10.29 -4.67 -3.39
C ASP A 37 9.29 -3.56 -2.97
N PRO A 38 8.57 -3.71 -1.84
CA PRO A 38 7.63 -2.70 -1.37
C PRO A 38 8.26 -1.30 -1.22
N LEU A 39 9.53 -1.21 -0.81
CA LEU A 39 10.23 0.08 -0.67
C LEU A 39 10.54 0.71 -2.03
N ALA A 40 10.92 -0.10 -3.03
CA ALA A 40 11.14 0.38 -4.38
C ALA A 40 9.82 0.84 -5.04
N CYS A 41 8.72 0.13 -4.79
CA CYS A 41 7.38 0.55 -5.20
C CYS A 41 6.98 1.89 -4.58
N ALA A 42 7.17 2.06 -3.26
CA ALA A 42 6.90 3.32 -2.58
C ALA A 42 7.75 4.47 -3.14
N ALA A 43 9.04 4.23 -3.41
CA ALA A 43 9.93 5.24 -3.98
C ALA A 43 9.52 5.66 -5.41
N ALA A 44 9.11 4.70 -6.24
CA ALA A 44 8.59 4.98 -7.59
C ALA A 44 7.27 5.77 -7.53
N GLN A 45 6.37 5.41 -6.60
CA GLN A 45 5.13 6.12 -6.37
C GLN A 45 5.37 7.58 -5.93
N GLN A 46 6.31 7.83 -5.01
CA GLN A 46 6.67 9.20 -4.60
C GLN A 46 7.20 10.04 -5.76
N LYS A 47 7.94 9.45 -6.70
CA LYS A 47 8.37 10.14 -7.93
C LYS A 47 7.18 10.52 -8.80
N LEU A 48 6.22 9.60 -8.97
CA LEU A 48 4.99 9.86 -9.73
C LEU A 48 4.22 11.04 -9.13
N GLU A 49 4.03 11.08 -7.80
CA GLU A 49 3.33 12.16 -7.09
C GLU A 49 4.03 13.52 -7.24
N LYS A 50 5.36 13.52 -7.31
CA LYS A 50 6.17 14.72 -7.55
C LYS A 50 6.27 15.11 -9.03
N ASN A 51 5.59 14.37 -9.92
CA ASN A 51 5.69 14.53 -11.38
C ASN A 51 7.14 14.40 -11.90
N GLU A 52 7.95 13.57 -11.26
CA GLU A 52 9.30 13.28 -11.71
C GLU A 52 9.28 12.23 -12.84
N PRO A 53 10.21 12.28 -13.81
CA PRO A 53 10.28 11.28 -14.87
C PRO A 53 10.51 9.87 -14.30
N LEU A 54 9.68 8.94 -14.73
CA LEU A 54 9.81 7.51 -14.42
C LEU A 54 10.46 6.77 -15.58
N THR A 55 11.37 5.86 -15.26
CA THR A 55 11.78 4.80 -16.18
C THR A 55 10.65 3.79 -16.37
N LYS A 56 10.77 2.93 -17.39
CA LYS A 56 9.79 1.86 -17.64
C LYS A 56 9.65 0.92 -16.44
N ASP A 57 10.76 0.58 -15.79
CA ASP A 57 10.75 -0.33 -14.64
C ASP A 57 10.09 0.34 -13.43
N GLU A 58 10.35 1.62 -13.19
CA GLU A 58 9.68 2.38 -12.12
C GLU A 58 8.18 2.54 -12.38
N ALA A 59 7.77 2.77 -13.64
CA ALA A 59 6.35 2.82 -13.98
C ALA A 59 5.63 1.48 -13.70
N LEU A 60 6.30 0.34 -13.94
CA LEU A 60 5.77 -0.97 -13.54
C LEU A 60 5.66 -1.09 -12.02
N LEU A 61 6.65 -0.60 -11.27
CA LEU A 61 6.60 -0.58 -9.81
C LEU A 61 5.44 0.27 -9.27
N CYS A 62 5.11 1.40 -9.90
CA CYS A 62 3.92 2.19 -9.56
C CYS A 62 2.62 1.42 -9.79
N VAL A 63 2.52 0.66 -10.89
CA VAL A 63 1.33 -0.18 -11.15
C VAL A 63 1.17 -1.27 -10.08
N VAL A 64 2.29 -1.88 -9.66
CA VAL A 64 2.28 -2.85 -8.56
C VAL A 64 1.85 -2.20 -7.25
N TRP A 65 2.34 -0.99 -6.94
CA TRP A 65 1.92 -0.21 -5.77
C TRP A 65 0.40 0.03 -5.77
N GLN A 66 -0.13 0.59 -6.86
CA GLN A 66 -1.57 0.88 -6.99
C GLN A 66 -2.44 -0.38 -6.85
N THR A 67 -1.95 -1.51 -7.37
CA THR A 67 -2.63 -2.80 -7.23
C THR A 67 -2.62 -3.31 -5.79
N ALA A 68 -1.49 -3.16 -5.09
CA ALA A 68 -1.37 -3.53 -3.69
C ALA A 68 -2.29 -2.65 -2.84
N GLU A 69 -2.28 -1.34 -3.06
CA GLU A 69 -3.11 -0.37 -2.34
C GLU A 69 -4.61 -0.60 -2.54
N ASP A 70 -5.11 -0.75 -3.78
CA ASP A 70 -6.54 -1.03 -4.03
C ASP A 70 -7.00 -2.32 -3.34
N LYS A 71 -6.21 -3.39 -3.44
CA LYS A 71 -6.59 -4.67 -2.81
C LYS A 71 -6.50 -4.63 -1.29
N ALA A 72 -5.49 -3.97 -0.75
CA ALA A 72 -5.29 -3.81 0.67
C ALA A 72 -6.42 -2.96 1.28
N PHE A 73 -6.77 -1.84 0.64
CA PHE A 73 -7.89 -0.99 1.01
C PHE A 73 -9.22 -1.76 1.00
N ARG A 74 -9.50 -2.55 -0.05
CA ARG A 74 -10.71 -3.40 -0.12
C ARG A 74 -10.74 -4.44 0.99
N ALA A 75 -9.59 -5.01 1.36
CA ALA A 75 -9.50 -5.98 2.44
C ALA A 75 -9.76 -5.34 3.81
N VAL A 76 -9.21 -4.14 4.06
CA VAL A 76 -9.46 -3.37 5.29
C VAL A 76 -10.95 -2.99 5.39
N THR A 77 -11.57 -2.58 4.29
CA THR A 77 -12.91 -1.98 4.27
C THR A 77 -14.04 -2.96 3.92
N LEU A 78 -13.76 -4.27 3.83
CA LEU A 78 -14.69 -5.26 3.28
C LEU A 78 -16.08 -5.27 3.98
N ASN A 79 -16.11 -5.03 5.29
CA ASN A 79 -17.33 -5.03 6.09
C ASN A 79 -17.88 -3.62 6.39
N TRP A 80 -17.28 -2.60 5.77
CA TRP A 80 -17.61 -1.22 6.04
C TRP A 80 -18.79 -0.84 5.14
N MET A 81 -19.97 -0.56 5.73
CA MET A 81 -21.09 0.05 5.00
C MET A 81 -20.85 1.54 4.75
N VAL A 82 -19.70 1.89 4.16
CA VAL A 82 -19.29 3.29 4.04
C VAL A 82 -19.77 3.87 2.72
N ARG A 83 -20.47 5.00 2.84
CA ARG A 83 -20.80 5.91 1.74
C ARG A 83 -20.05 7.21 2.01
N GLY A 84 -18.86 7.37 1.46
CA GLY A 84 -18.01 8.55 1.67
C GLY A 84 -16.54 8.27 1.33
N ASP A 85 -15.73 9.32 1.39
CA ASP A 85 -14.28 9.26 1.17
C ASP A 85 -13.60 8.69 2.42
N ILE A 86 -13.09 7.45 2.33
CA ILE A 86 -12.27 6.85 3.40
C ILE A 86 -10.82 7.22 3.15
N ASP A 87 -10.27 7.97 4.10
CA ASP A 87 -8.88 8.39 4.12
C ASP A 87 -8.00 7.33 4.81
N ILE A 88 -7.70 6.26 4.06
CA ILE A 88 -6.76 5.20 4.46
C ILE A 88 -5.95 4.81 3.23
N TRP A 89 -4.62 4.88 3.34
CA TRP A 89 -3.71 4.47 2.27
C TRP A 89 -2.59 3.58 2.80
N LEU A 90 -1.95 2.87 1.87
CA LEU A 90 -0.85 1.97 2.18
C LEU A 90 0.41 2.78 2.49
N ALA A 91 1.13 2.40 3.52
CA ALA A 91 2.42 3.00 3.86
C ALA A 91 3.48 1.92 4.00
N VAL A 92 4.73 2.24 3.64
CA VAL A 92 5.86 1.35 3.78
C VAL A 92 7.02 2.10 4.40
N SER A 93 7.61 1.52 5.44
CA SER A 93 8.80 2.04 6.12
C SER A 93 9.91 0.98 6.15
N PRO A 94 11.19 1.39 6.18
CA PRO A 94 12.28 0.47 6.47
C PRO A 94 12.08 -0.12 7.88
N ASP A 95 12.26 -1.42 8.05
CA ASP A 95 12.31 -2.01 9.40
C ASP A 95 13.55 -1.49 10.12
N THR A 96 13.38 -0.43 10.93
CA THR A 96 14.39 0.03 11.89
C THR A 96 14.26 -0.85 13.12
N GLN A 97 15.09 -1.88 13.16
CA GLN A 97 15.29 -2.73 14.32
C GLN A 97 15.86 -1.95 15.52
#